data_AF-X1K809-F1
#
_entry.id   AF-X1K809-F1
#
_cell.length_a   1.000
_cell.length_b   1.000
_cell.length_c   1.000
_cell.angle_alpha   90.00
_cell.angle_beta   90.00
_cell.angle_gamma   90.00
#
_symmetry.space_group_name_H-M   'P 1'
#
loop_
_entity.id
_entity.type
_entity.pdbx_description
1 polymer ?
#
loop_
_entity_poly.entity_id
_entity_poly.type
_entity_poly.pdbx_seq_one_letter_code
_entity_poly.pdbx_strand_id
1 'polypeptide(L)'
;WLRELANLSPAIHIQQTDGKGSRHWPFTEENNARGIIVPEKVFEAVEASGAERNILVFEYFYSAHALSDESVVDSMKVSVEFWQKALHRVYG
;
A
#
# COMPACT_ATOMS: atom_id res chain seq x y z
N TRP A 1 -5.22 13.71 5.31
CA TRP A 1 -4.98 13.23 3.92
C TRP A 1 -6.08 12.31 3.42
N LEU A 2 -6.02 10.98 3.56
CA LEU A 2 -7.01 10.08 2.90
C LEU A 2 -8.46 10.50 3.18
N ARG A 3 -8.85 10.63 4.45
CA ARG A 3 -10.21 11.04 4.86
C ARG A 3 -10.64 12.43 4.37
N GLU A 4 -9.71 13.32 4.07
CA GLU A 4 -10.01 14.72 3.76
C GLU A 4 -9.89 15.04 2.27
N LEU A 5 -9.03 14.31 1.56
CA LEU A 5 -8.52 14.70 0.25
C LEU A 5 -8.55 13.57 -0.80
N ALA A 6 -8.92 12.33 -0.44
CA ALA A 6 -8.99 11.25 -1.42
C ALA A 6 -10.03 11.53 -2.51
N ASN A 7 -11.15 12.18 -2.20
CA ASN A 7 -12.14 12.60 -3.20
C ASN A 7 -11.62 13.62 -4.23
N LEU A 8 -10.52 14.32 -3.93
CA LEU A 8 -9.85 15.26 -4.83
C LEU A 8 -8.61 14.66 -5.51
N SER A 9 -8.23 13.43 -5.16
CA SER A 9 -6.97 12.80 -5.58
C SER A 9 -7.23 11.46 -6.28
N PRO A 10 -7.43 11.45 -7.61
CA PRO A 10 -7.75 10.23 -8.36
C PRO A 10 -6.71 9.12 -8.23
N ALA A 11 -5.45 9.47 -7.99
CA ALA A 11 -4.34 8.54 -7.78
C ALA A 11 -3.63 8.85 -6.46
N ILE A 12 -3.47 7.83 -5.63
CA ILE A 12 -2.91 7.93 -4.29
C ILE A 12 -1.72 6.98 -4.20
N HIS A 13 -0.52 7.53 -3.95
CA HIS A 13 0.66 6.71 -3.71
C HIS A 13 0.60 6.08 -2.32
N ILE A 14 0.94 4.79 -2.25
CA ILE A 14 1.04 4.06 -1.00
C ILE A 14 2.33 3.26 -0.92
N GLN A 15 2.80 3.10 0.31
CA GLN A 15 3.97 2.33 0.72
C GLN A 15 3.69 1.71 2.08
N GLN A 16 4.44 0.68 2.47
CA GLN A 16 4.53 0.30 3.88
C GLN A 16 5.57 1.17 4.60
N THR A 17 5.32 1.47 5.88
CA THR A 17 6.24 2.23 6.73
C THR A 17 6.04 1.87 8.20
N ASP A 18 7.05 2.15 9.04
CA ASP A 18 7.01 2.06 10.51
C ASP A 18 6.50 3.35 11.18
N GLY A 19 6.17 4.39 10.41
CA GLY A 19 5.78 5.71 10.91
C GLY A 19 6.94 6.53 11.48
N LYS A 20 8.17 6.03 11.42
CA LYS A 20 9.39 6.72 11.88
C LYS A 20 10.18 7.35 10.74
N GLY A 21 9.76 7.13 9.50
CA GLY A 21 10.33 7.75 8.30
C GLY A 21 9.55 7.40 7.03
N SER A 22 9.98 7.96 5.90
CA SER A 22 9.48 7.55 4.59
C SER A 22 10.27 6.34 4.12
N ARG A 23 9.66 5.15 4.21
CA ARG A 23 10.37 3.88 4.03
C ARG A 23 10.27 3.31 2.63
N HIS A 24 9.17 3.58 1.95
CA HIS A 24 8.81 3.07 0.63
C HIS A 24 8.92 1.55 0.54
N TRP A 25 8.51 0.85 1.60
CA TRP A 25 8.63 -0.61 1.66
C TRP A 25 7.49 -1.30 0.89
N PRO A 26 7.76 -2.47 0.26
CA PRO A 26 6.71 -3.34 -0.24
C PRO A 26 5.91 -3.98 0.90
N PHE A 27 4.68 -4.40 0.65
CA PHE A 27 3.78 -5.04 1.62
C PHE A 27 4.06 -6.55 1.75
N THR A 28 5.31 -6.92 2.02
CA THR A 28 5.70 -8.29 2.36
C THR A 28 5.30 -8.63 3.80
N GLU A 29 5.26 -9.91 4.16
CA GLU A 29 4.95 -10.35 5.53
C GLU A 29 5.86 -9.69 6.57
N GLU A 30 7.18 -9.64 6.32
CA GLU A 30 8.16 -8.98 7.20
C GLU A 30 7.83 -7.50 7.40
N ASN A 31 7.59 -6.77 6.30
CA ASN A 31 7.30 -5.34 6.36
C ASN A 31 5.95 -5.05 7.01
N ASN A 32 4.95 -5.89 6.77
CA ASN A 32 3.62 -5.76 7.37
C ASN A 32 3.64 -6.04 8.87
N ALA A 33 4.47 -6.97 9.34
CA ALA A 33 4.61 -7.26 10.76
C ALA A 33 5.19 -6.09 11.58
N ARG A 34 6.04 -5.26 10.96
CA ARG A 34 6.62 -4.05 11.59
C ARG A 34 5.98 -2.73 11.15
N GLY A 35 5.11 -2.79 10.16
CA GLY A 35 4.54 -1.63 9.50
C GLY A 35 3.20 -1.18 10.10
N ILE A 36 2.75 0.01 9.71
CA ILE A 36 1.52 0.63 10.24
C ILE A 36 0.42 0.80 9.19
N ILE A 37 0.71 0.57 7.91
CA ILE A 37 -0.26 0.72 6.82
C ILE A 37 -1.01 -0.60 6.64
N VAL A 38 -2.31 -0.56 6.89
CA VAL A 38 -3.23 -1.71 6.85
C VAL A 38 -4.33 -1.44 5.82
N PRO A 39 -4.58 -2.34 4.84
CA PRO A 39 -5.52 -2.08 3.75
C PRO A 39 -6.91 -1.65 4.20
N GLU A 40 -7.48 -2.32 5.19
CA GLU A 40 -8.84 -2.06 5.69
C GLU A 40 -8.97 -0.63 6.21
N LYS A 41 -7.94 -0.11 6.90
CA LYS A 41 -7.91 1.28 7.39
C LYS A 41 -7.77 2.29 6.25
N VAL A 42 -7.07 1.91 5.18
CA VAL A 42 -6.92 2.75 3.98
C VAL A 42 -8.25 2.84 3.26
N PHE A 43 -8.94 1.72 3.05
CA PHE A 43 -10.26 1.67 2.43
C PHE A 43 -11.28 2.49 3.22
N GLU A 44 -11.40 2.25 4.53
CA GLU A 44 -12.29 3.01 5.41
C GLU A 44 -12.00 4.52 5.35
N ALA A 45 -10.72 4.90 5.29
CA ALA A 45 -10.34 6.30 5.21
C ALA A 45 -10.68 6.94 3.85
N VAL A 46 -10.53 6.20 2.75
CA VAL A 46 -10.89 6.66 1.40
C VAL A 46 -12.40 6.79 1.25
N GLU A 47 -13.17 5.81 1.72
CA GLU A 47 -14.64 5.87 1.71
C GLU A 47 -15.16 7.04 2.54
N ALA A 48 -14.57 7.27 3.72
CA ALA A 48 -14.95 8.37 4.60
C ALA A 48 -14.71 9.76 3.97
N SER A 49 -13.88 9.88 2.93
CA SER A 49 -13.73 11.14 2.19
C SER A 49 -14.85 11.38 1.18
N GLY A 50 -15.76 10.43 0.98
CA GLY A 50 -16.79 10.48 -0.06
C GLY A 50 -16.23 10.31 -1.47
N ALA A 51 -15.07 9.65 -1.62
CA ALA A 51 -14.52 9.40 -2.94
C ALA A 51 -15.28 8.26 -3.64
N GLU A 52 -15.68 8.46 -4.89
CA GLU A 52 -16.35 7.42 -5.69
C GLU A 52 -15.36 6.40 -6.26
N ARG A 53 -14.15 6.85 -6.58
CA ARG A 53 -13.10 6.02 -7.17
C ARG A 53 -11.72 6.60 -6.93
N ASN A 54 -10.80 5.76 -6.49
CA ASN A 54 -9.37 6.07 -6.43
C ASN A 54 -8.55 4.93 -7.00
N ILE A 55 -7.38 5.25 -7.52
CA ILE A 55 -6.33 4.30 -7.88
C ILE A 55 -5.28 4.36 -6.78
N LEU A 56 -5.05 3.22 -6.11
CA LEU A 56 -3.92 3.09 -5.20
C LEU A 56 -2.69 2.66 -6.01
N VAL A 57 -1.64 3.48 -5.99
CA VAL A 57 -0.40 3.27 -6.71
C VAL A 57 0.67 2.85 -5.73
N PHE A 58 1.28 1.70 -5.95
CA PHE A 58 2.36 1.21 -5.10
C PHE A 58 3.67 1.94 -5.44
N GLU A 59 4.23 2.68 -4.49
CA GLU A 59 5.47 3.45 -4.65
C GLU A 59 6.57 2.88 -3.75
N TYR A 60 7.33 1.93 -4.29
CA TYR A 60 8.40 1.24 -3.56
C TYR A 60 9.78 1.69 -4.00
N PHE A 61 10.70 1.82 -3.03
CA PHE A 61 12.11 2.08 -3.28
C PHE A 61 12.95 0.89 -2.84
N TYR A 62 13.81 0.43 -3.76
CA TYR A 62 14.70 -0.69 -3.54
C TYR A 62 16.14 -0.23 -3.62
N SER A 63 17.01 -0.84 -2.82
CA SER A 63 18.45 -0.66 -2.98
C SER A 63 18.92 -1.45 -4.18
N ALA A 64 19.56 -0.77 -5.14
CA ALA A 64 20.14 -1.39 -6.34
C ALA A 64 21.29 -2.36 -6.06
N HIS A 65 21.77 -2.43 -4.81
CA HIS A 65 22.91 -3.27 -4.42
C HIS A 65 22.55 -4.36 -3.42
N ALA A 66 21.36 -4.32 -2.84
CA ALA A 66 20.98 -5.25 -1.76
C ALA A 66 20.06 -6.38 -2.23
N LEU A 67 19.44 -6.25 -3.40
CA LEU A 67 18.42 -7.18 -3.89
C LEU A 67 18.68 -7.54 -5.35
N SER A 68 18.36 -8.77 -5.73
CA SER A 68 18.28 -9.15 -7.13
C SER A 68 16.97 -8.66 -7.75
N ASP A 69 16.94 -8.52 -9.08
CA ASP A 69 15.73 -8.11 -9.80
C ASP A 69 14.56 -9.08 -9.57
N GLU A 70 14.84 -10.38 -9.47
CA GLU A 70 13.84 -11.40 -9.16
C GLU A 70 13.23 -11.18 -7.78
N SER A 71 14.08 -10.89 -6.78
CA SER A 71 13.62 -10.62 -5.41
C SER A 71 12.75 -9.36 -5.36
N VAL A 72 13.08 -8.34 -6.15
CA VAL A 72 12.25 -7.13 -6.30
C VAL A 72 10.89 -7.49 -6.87
N VAL A 73 10.85 -8.22 -8.00
CA VAL A 73 9.60 -8.63 -8.66
C VAL A 73 8.74 -9.51 -7.74
N ASP A 74 9.34 -10.45 -7.02
CA ASP A 74 8.60 -11.33 -6.12
C ASP A 74 8.00 -10.57 -4.93
N SER A 75 8.72 -9.57 -4.39
CA SER A 75 8.15 -8.69 -3.37
C SER A 75 6.93 -7.89 -3.87
N MET A 76 6.92 -7.50 -5.15
CA MET A 76 5.78 -6.81 -5.76
C MET A 76 4.57 -7.75 -5.91
N LYS A 77 4.79 -8.99 -6.37
CA LYS A 77 3.72 -10.00 -6.48
C LYS A 77 3.06 -10.26 -5.12
N VAL A 78 3.86 -10.52 -4.09
CA VAL A 78 3.36 -10.74 -2.72
C VAL A 78 2.58 -9.53 -2.22
N SER A 79 3.04 -8.31 -2.53
CA SER A 79 2.32 -7.09 -2.16
C SER A 79 0.96 -7.02 -2.86
N VAL A 80 0.88 -7.31 -4.15
CA VAL A 80 -0.38 -7.33 -4.91
C VAL A 80 -1.33 -8.39 -4.33
N GLU A 81 -0.85 -9.60 -4.07
CA GLU A 81 -1.66 -10.67 -3.47
C GLU A 81 -2.21 -10.27 -2.10
N PHE A 82 -1.40 -9.62 -1.27
CA PHE A 82 -1.83 -9.12 0.04
C PHE A 82 -3.00 -8.14 -0.07
N TRP A 83 -2.89 -7.15 -0.97
CA TRP A 83 -3.93 -6.16 -1.20
C TRP A 83 -5.16 -6.75 -1.90
N GLN A 84 -5.00 -7.69 -2.84
CA GLN A 84 -6.12 -8.39 -3.48
C GLN A 84 -6.93 -9.21 -2.47
N LYS A 85 -6.26 -9.91 -1.54
CA LYS A 85 -6.93 -10.62 -0.44
C LYS A 85 -7.71 -9.68 0.46
N ALA A 86 -7.19 -8.48 0.73
CA ALA A 86 -7.92 -7.48 1.50
C ALA A 86 -9.11 -6.91 0.73
N LEU A 87 -8.95 -6.59 -0.56
CA LEU A 87 -10.03 -6.15 -1.44
C LEU A 87 -11.17 -7.17 -1.47
N HIS A 88 -10.85 -8.46 -1.69
CA HIS A 88 -11.86 -9.52 -1.67
C HIS A 88 -12.53 -9.64 -0.30
N ARG A 89 -11.79 -9.48 0.80
CA ARG A 89 -12.37 -9.58 2.15
C ARG A 89 -13.36 -8.46 2.47
N VAL A 90 -13.13 -7.27 1.92
CA VAL A 90 -13.93 -6.07 2.20
C VAL A 90 -15.06 -5.88 1.18
N TYR A 91 -14.82 -6.18 -0.09
CA TYR A 91 -15.73 -5.88 -1.20
C TYR A 91 -16.20 -7.10 -2.02
N GLY A 92 -15.67 -8.30 -1.76
CA GLY A 92 -16.01 -9.54 -2.47
C GLY A 92 -17.00 -10.39 -1.70
#